data_AF-Q2FW42-F1
#
_entry.id   AF-Q2FW42-F1
#
_cell.length_a   1.000
_cell.length_b   1.000
_cell.length_c   1.000
_cell.angle_alpha   90.00
_cell.angle_beta   90.00
_cell.angle_gamma   90.00
#
_symmetry.space_group_name_H-M   'P 1'
#
loop_
_entity.id
_entity.type
_entity.pdbx_description
1 polymer ?
#
loop_
_entity_poly.entity_id
_entity_poly.type
_entity_poly.pdbx_seq_one_letter_code
_entity_poly.pdbx_strand_id
1 'polypeptide(L)'
;MKHPKKGVLDTVIYNTDITVTNIPNKVYNYIVNGKPAIEWIIDQYNVSIDKKSGILDDPNEFSEDPNYILNLLLSVITVSMKTLGLIDKLPDFEVLD
;
A
#
# COMPACT_ATOMS: atom_id res chain seq x y z
N MET A 1 9.42 3.03 -3.94
CA MET A 1 8.25 3.93 -4.18
C MET A 1 8.26 5.06 -3.16
N LYS A 2 7.66 6.22 -3.45
CA LYS A 2 7.58 7.35 -2.49
C LYS A 2 6.47 8.34 -2.82
N HIS A 3 6.03 9.11 -1.84
CA HIS A 3 5.26 10.33 -2.08
C HIS A 3 6.17 11.45 -2.63
N PRO A 4 5.64 12.38 -3.45
CA PRO A 4 6.42 13.48 -4.00
C PRO A 4 6.95 14.44 -2.92
N LYS A 5 6.18 14.63 -1.84
CA LYS A 5 6.58 15.37 -0.64
C LYS A 5 5.77 14.87 0.56
N LYS A 6 6.27 15.13 1.77
CA LYS A 6 5.58 14.77 3.02
C LYS A 6 4.17 15.38 3.04
N GLY A 7 3.17 14.56 3.33
CA GLY A 7 1.75 14.95 3.43
C GLY A 7 0.96 14.94 2.12
N VAL A 8 1.59 14.65 0.97
CA VAL A 8 0.87 14.45 -0.31
C VAL A 8 0.57 12.98 -0.50
N LEU A 9 -0.70 12.61 -0.33
CA LEU A 9 -1.17 11.22 -0.31
C LEU A 9 -1.93 10.82 -1.58
N ASP A 10 -2.30 11.79 -2.42
CA ASP A 10 -2.99 11.55 -3.68
C ASP A 10 -2.07 11.01 -4.80
N THR A 11 -0.77 10.96 -4.53
CA THR A 11 0.26 10.66 -5.52
C THR A 11 1.33 9.74 -4.94
N VAL A 12 1.63 8.65 -5.64
CA VAL A 12 2.75 7.74 -5.37
C VAL A 12 3.64 7.66 -6.61
N ILE A 13 4.91 8.06 -6.45
CA ILE A 13 5.96 7.85 -7.45
C ILE A 13 6.43 6.42 -7.33
N TYR A 14 6.15 5.60 -8.34
CA TYR A 14 6.54 4.20 -8.36
C TYR A 14 8.04 4.08 -8.65
N ASN A 15 8.48 4.67 -9.78
CA ASN A 15 9.87 4.79 -10.21
C ASN A 15 10.06 6.07 -11.05
N THR A 16 11.11 6.16 -11.88
CA THR A 16 11.39 7.30 -12.77
C THR A 16 10.37 7.49 -13.88
N ASP A 17 9.67 6.42 -14.28
CA ASP A 17 8.83 6.39 -15.48
C ASP A 17 7.33 6.29 -15.15
N ILE A 18 6.99 5.81 -13.95
CA ILE A 18 5.62 5.50 -13.54
C ILE A 18 5.27 6.27 -12.27
N THR A 19 4.14 6.99 -12.33
CA THR A 19 3.54 7.69 -11.19
C THR A 19 2.04 7.39 -11.14
N VAL A 20 1.54 7.00 -9.97
CA VAL A 20 0.12 6.79 -9.70
C VAL A 20 -0.43 8.06 -9.06
N THR A 21 -1.44 8.67 -9.67
CA THR A 21 -2.07 9.93 -9.22
C THR A 21 -3.55 9.74 -8.93
N ASN A 22 -4.20 10.77 -8.37
CA ASN A 22 -5.63 10.80 -8.04
C ASN A 22 -6.06 9.69 -7.07
N ILE A 23 -5.17 9.27 -6.17
CA ILE A 23 -5.48 8.29 -5.12
C ILE A 23 -6.41 8.95 -4.09
N PRO A 24 -7.61 8.41 -3.81
CA PRO A 24 -8.52 9.03 -2.85
C PRO A 24 -7.93 9.00 -1.44
N ASN A 25 -7.77 10.14 -0.75
CA ASN A 25 -7.18 10.20 0.60
C ASN A 25 -7.83 9.22 1.61
N LYS A 26 -9.12 8.90 1.45
CA LYS A 26 -9.84 7.91 2.30
C LYS A 26 -9.15 6.54 2.33
N VAL A 27 -8.41 6.16 1.29
CA VAL A 27 -7.71 4.85 1.23
C VAL A 27 -6.72 4.65 2.39
N TYR A 28 -6.14 5.72 2.92
CA TYR A 28 -5.15 5.66 4.00
C TYR A 28 -5.78 5.39 5.37
N ASN A 29 -7.10 5.44 5.49
CA ASN A 29 -7.82 5.11 6.72
C ASN A 29 -7.92 3.60 6.96
N TYR A 30 -7.66 2.76 5.95
CA TYR A 30 -7.55 1.32 6.17
C TYR A 30 -6.18 0.97 6.75
N ILE A 31 -6.13 0.87 8.07
CA ILE A 31 -4.90 0.67 8.85
C ILE A 31 -4.80 -0.79 9.29
N VAL A 32 -3.63 -1.40 9.08
CA VAL A 32 -3.28 -2.73 9.56
C VAL A 32 -1.98 -2.62 10.35
N ASN A 33 -1.97 -3.12 11.59
CA ASN A 33 -0.79 -3.09 12.47
C ASN A 33 -0.16 -1.68 12.62
N GLY A 34 -1.00 -0.65 12.77
CA GLY A 34 -0.57 0.75 12.99
C GLY A 34 -0.10 1.52 11.75
N LYS A 35 -0.15 0.94 10.55
CA LYS A 35 0.24 1.59 9.29
C LYS A 35 -0.86 1.41 8.21
N PRO A 36 -1.15 2.41 7.36
CA PRO A 36 -2.07 2.24 6.24
C PRO A 36 -1.66 1.08 5.32
N ALA A 37 -2.61 0.32 4.77
CA ALA A 37 -2.31 -0.82 3.91
C ALA A 37 -1.45 -0.45 2.67
N ILE A 38 -1.65 0.73 2.09
CA ILE A 38 -0.84 1.21 0.96
C ILE A 38 0.60 1.53 1.39
N GLU A 39 0.78 2.09 2.58
CA GLU A 39 2.11 2.39 3.13
C GLU A 39 2.91 1.12 3.42
N TRP A 40 2.25 0.00 3.72
CA TRP A 40 2.92 -1.31 3.77
C TRP A 40 3.53 -1.69 2.42
N ILE A 41 2.82 -1.44 1.31
CA ILE A 41 3.35 -1.72 -0.02
C ILE A 41 4.52 -0.80 -0.35
N ILE A 42 4.41 0.50 -0.04
CA ILE A 42 5.48 1.48 -0.28
C ILE A 42 6.76 1.13 0.50
N ASP A 43 6.62 0.66 1.74
CA ASP A 43 7.72 0.34 2.65
C ASP A 43 8.39 -1.00 2.36
N GLN A 44 7.61 -2.05 2.12
CA GLN A 44 8.13 -3.42 1.99
C GLN A 44 8.65 -3.73 0.58
N TYR A 45 8.02 -3.17 -0.46
CA TYR A 45 8.42 -3.44 -1.85
C TYR A 45 9.45 -2.40 -2.31
N ASN A 46 10.62 -2.44 -1.66
CA ASN A 46 11.77 -1.62 -2.00
C ASN A 46 13.05 -2.46 -1.93
N VAL A 47 13.96 -2.26 -2.89
CA VAL A 47 15.27 -2.93 -2.90
C VAL A 47 16.05 -2.54 -1.65
N SER A 48 16.49 -3.53 -0.88
CA SER A 48 17.24 -3.30 0.35
C SER A 48 18.38 -4.31 0.50
N ILE A 49 19.43 -3.93 1.24
CA ILE A 49 20.56 -4.81 1.54
C ILE A 49 20.72 -4.82 3.05
N ASP A 50 20.65 -6.01 3.67
CA ASP A 50 20.92 -6.13 5.09
C ASP A 50 22.39 -5.82 5.38
N LYS A 51 22.64 -4.82 6.23
CA LYS A 51 24.00 -4.31 6.47
C LYS A 51 24.92 -5.32 7.15
N LYS A 52 24.37 -6.29 7.87
CA LYS A 52 25.16 -7.27 8.63
C LYS A 52 25.55 -8.46 7.77
N SER A 53 24.60 -9.01 7.02
CA SER A 53 24.79 -10.20 6.20
C SER A 53 25.19 -9.91 4.75
N GLY A 54 24.91 -8.71 4.24
CA GLY A 54 25.10 -8.35 2.83
C GLY A 54 24.06 -8.97 1.89
N ILE A 55 23.01 -9.61 2.43
CA ILE A 55 21.96 -10.22 1.62
C ILE A 55 21.09 -9.13 0.98
N LEU A 56 20.95 -9.20 -0.35
CA LEU A 56 20.05 -8.37 -1.14
C LEU A 56 18.63 -8.95 -1.03
N ASP A 57 17.68 -8.07 -0.74
CA ASP A 57 16.24 -8.33 -0.85
C ASP A 57 15.69 -7.44 -1.96
N ASP A 58 15.51 -8.03 -3.14
CA ASP A 58 14.95 -7.35 -4.32
C ASP A 58 13.52 -7.87 -4.56
N PRO A 59 12.48 -7.04 -4.32
CA PRO A 59 11.10 -7.46 -4.52
C PRO A 59 10.76 -7.77 -5.99
N ASN A 60 11.57 -7.30 -6.95
CA ASN A 60 11.37 -7.59 -8.37
C ASN A 60 11.72 -9.05 -8.72
N GLU A 61 12.44 -9.77 -7.86
CA GLU A 61 12.77 -11.20 -8.04
C GLU A 61 11.65 -12.15 -7.58
N PHE A 62 10.59 -11.62 -6.93
CA PHE A 62 9.51 -12.44 -6.38
C PHE A 62 8.58 -13.04 -7.45
N SER A 63 8.36 -12.33 -8.56
CA SER A 63 7.40 -12.73 -9.59
C SER A 63 7.99 -12.60 -10.98
N GLU A 64 7.66 -13.55 -11.86
CA GLU A 64 7.99 -13.48 -13.29
C GLU A 64 7.21 -12.36 -14.03
N ASP A 65 6.12 -11.84 -13.44
CA ASP A 65 5.40 -10.68 -14.00
C ASP A 65 6.05 -9.36 -13.54
N PRO A 66 6.69 -8.60 -14.44
CA PRO A 66 7.31 -7.32 -14.08
C PRO A 66 6.30 -6.28 -13.58
N ASN A 67 4.99 -6.46 -13.83
CA ASN A 67 3.95 -5.57 -13.35
C ASN A 67 3.39 -5.98 -11.99
N TYR A 68 3.87 -7.06 -11.38
CA TYR A 68 3.31 -7.62 -10.14
C TYR A 68 3.16 -6.57 -9.03
N ILE A 69 4.23 -5.83 -8.72
CA ILE A 69 4.23 -4.86 -7.61
C ILE A 69 3.32 -3.66 -7.93
N LEU A 70 3.31 -3.20 -9.19
CA LEU A 70 2.42 -2.12 -9.63
C LEU A 70 0.95 -2.55 -9.51
N ASN A 71 0.60 -3.73 -10.02
CA ASN A 71 -0.75 -4.30 -9.94
C ASN A 71 -1.17 -4.55 -8.49
N LEU A 72 -0.23 -4.98 -7.64
CA LEU A 72 -0.46 -5.13 -6.20
C LEU A 72 -0.79 -3.79 -5.54
N LEU A 73 -0.02 -2.73 -5.80
CA LEU A 73 -0.29 -1.38 -5.28
C LEU A 73 -1.71 -0.91 -5.68
N LEU A 74 -2.05 -1.02 -6.97
CA LEU A 74 -3.36 -0.64 -7.49
C LEU A 74 -4.51 -1.46 -6.88
N SER A 75 -4.27 -2.76 -6.67
CA SER A 75 -5.22 -3.66 -6.02
C SER A 75 -5.42 -3.29 -4.55
N VAL A 76 -4.35 -3.00 -3.82
CA VAL A 76 -4.41 -2.61 -2.40
C VAL A 76 -5.14 -1.28 -2.22
N ILE A 77 -4.99 -0.31 -3.14
CA ILE A 77 -5.82 0.91 -3.15
C ILE A 77 -7.31 0.58 -3.21
N THR A 78 -7.69 -0.37 -4.08
CA THR A 78 -9.07 -0.81 -4.22
C THR A 78 -9.55 -1.61 -3.01
N VAL A 79 -8.72 -2.50 -2.47
CA VAL A 79 -9.01 -3.26 -1.25
C VAL A 79 -9.26 -2.30 -0.09
N SER A 80 -8.41 -1.30 0.13
CA SER A 80 -8.59 -0.30 1.18
C SER A 80 -9.95 0.42 1.07
N MET A 81 -10.33 0.87 -0.14
CA MET A 81 -11.62 1.52 -0.34
C MET A 81 -12.81 0.60 -0.10
N LYS A 82 -12.75 -0.64 -0.61
CA LYS A 82 -13.82 -1.62 -0.43
C LYS A 82 -13.96 -2.03 1.04
N THR A 83 -12.85 -2.25 1.75
CA THR A 83 -12.88 -2.61 3.16
C THR A 83 -13.50 -1.49 4.00
N LEU A 84 -13.14 -0.23 3.77
CA LEU A 84 -13.78 0.90 4.45
C LEU A 84 -15.27 0.97 4.12
N GLY A 85 -15.67 0.76 2.85
CA GLY A 85 -17.08 0.70 2.48
C GLY A 85 -17.85 -0.50 3.03
N LEU A 86 -17.18 -1.58 3.42
CA LEU A 86 -17.79 -2.72 4.13
C LEU A 86 -17.92 -2.44 5.63
N ILE A 87 -16.91 -1.81 6.23
CA ILE A 87 -16.94 -1.36 7.62
C ILE A 87 -18.09 -0.37 7.82
N ASP A 88 -18.25 0.60 6.91
CA ASP A 88 -19.35 1.58 6.92
C ASP A 88 -20.75 0.92 6.81
N LYS A 89 -20.84 -0.36 6.43
CA LYS A 89 -22.09 -1.14 6.28
C LYS A 89 -22.32 -2.15 7.40
N LEU A 90 -21.41 -2.27 8.37
CA LEU A 90 -21.64 -3.14 9.52
C LEU A 90 -22.87 -2.65 10.30
N PRO A 91 -23.68 -3.56 10.86
CA PRO A 91 -24.75 -3.16 11.77
C PRO A 91 -24.15 -2.52 13.03
N ASP A 92 -24.97 -1.76 13.75
CA ASP A 92 -24.61 -1.32 15.09
C ASP A 92 -24.32 -2.54 15.98
N PHE A 93 -23.35 -2.39 16.87
CA PHE A 93 -23.01 -3.44 17.81
C PHE A 93 -24.05 -3.50 18.93
N GLU A 94 -24.82 -4.58 18.98
CA GLU A 94 -25.83 -4.85 20.01
C GLU A 94 -25.33 -5.94 20.96
N VAL A 95 -25.47 -5.72 22.27
CA VAL A 95 -25.24 -6.75 23.30
C VAL A 95 -26.61 -7.31 23.69
N LEU A 96 -26.76 -8.64 23.59
CA LEU A 96 -27.94 -9.33 24.09
C LEU A 96 -27.84 -9.49 25.61
N ASP A 97 -28.93 -9.19 26.32
CA ASP A 97 -29.07 -9.37 27.77
C ASP A 97 -28.90 -10.84 28.23
#